data_AF-A0A925AM81-F1
#
_entry.id   AF-A0A925AM81-F1
#
_cell.length_a   1.000
_cell.length_b   1.000
_cell.length_c   1.000
_cell.angle_alpha   90.00
_cell.angle_beta   90.00
_cell.angle_gamma   90.00
#
_symmetry.space_group_name_H-M   'P 1'
#
loop_
_entity.id
_entity.type
_entity.pdbx_description
1 polymer ?
#
loop_
_entity_poly.entity_id
_entity_poly.type
_entity_poly.pdbx_seq_one_letter_code
_entity_poly.pdbx_strand_id
1 'polypeptide(L)'
;LVEDAGGGGSTVRGELQIRRVPFLAQPDYDRLLWASDINFVRGEDSLVRALWAARPVVWQLYPQDGRTHCAKLEPFLARYRAPAALPEPNLPGTDRALDALATLHRCWNGCPDGSSAPSALRSHVHGDTPEATGIARAWADVESALAPLTAHAQHLSDAWAALPDLTERLARFCREKLK
;
A
#
# COMPACT_ATOMS: atom_id res chain seq x y z
N LEU A 1 -7.10 -32.17 9.49
CA LEU A 1 -5.69 -32.45 9.87
C LEU A 1 -5.07 -31.12 10.24
N VAL A 2 -5.02 -30.84 11.54
CA VAL A 2 -4.29 -29.71 12.12
C VAL A 2 -2.89 -30.21 12.39
N GLU A 3 -1.89 -29.50 11.87
CA GLU A 3 -0.56 -29.20 12.44
C GLU A 3 0.41 -28.92 11.30
N ASP A 4 0.73 -27.64 11.11
CA ASP A 4 2.13 -27.26 10.90
C ASP A 4 2.36 -25.89 11.54
N ALA A 5 2.62 -25.93 12.84
CA ALA A 5 3.15 -24.83 13.60
C ALA A 5 4.69 -24.90 13.51
N GLY A 6 5.27 -24.51 12.37
CA GLY A 6 6.73 -24.42 12.25
C GLY A 6 7.30 -24.36 10.83
N GLY A 7 7.48 -23.15 10.30
CA GLY A 7 8.61 -22.86 9.39
C GLY A 7 8.36 -22.93 7.88
N GLY A 8 8.69 -21.82 7.20
CA GLY A 8 9.48 -21.82 5.96
C GLY A 8 9.00 -22.60 4.73
N GLY A 9 7.71 -22.90 4.56
CA GLY A 9 7.22 -23.54 3.34
C GLY A 9 7.44 -22.67 2.09
N SER A 10 7.98 -23.25 1.02
CA SER A 10 8.08 -22.62 -0.30
C SER A 10 7.30 -23.44 -1.33
N THR A 11 6.49 -22.76 -2.15
CA THR A 11 5.77 -23.36 -3.27
C THR A 11 6.13 -22.62 -4.56
N VAL A 12 6.28 -23.34 -5.67
CA VAL A 12 6.63 -22.76 -6.98
C VAL A 12 5.51 -23.06 -7.99
N ARG A 13 5.15 -22.07 -8.81
CA ARG A 13 4.20 -22.20 -9.92
C ARG A 13 4.65 -21.34 -11.10
N GLY A 14 5.28 -21.96 -12.10
CA GLY A 14 5.94 -21.21 -13.19
C GLY A 14 7.06 -20.33 -12.60
N GLU A 15 7.10 -19.06 -12.99
CA GLU A 15 8.05 -18.06 -12.45
C GLU A 15 7.70 -17.57 -11.03
N LEU A 16 6.52 -17.92 -10.50
CA LEU A 16 6.10 -17.50 -9.17
C LEU A 16 6.67 -18.43 -8.09
N GLN A 17 7.53 -17.88 -7.23
CA GLN A 17 7.94 -18.51 -5.98
C GLN A 17 7.25 -17.85 -4.78
N ILE A 18 6.48 -18.62 -4.01
CA ILE A 18 5.83 -18.19 -2.78
C ILE A 18 6.62 -18.74 -1.59
N ARG A 19 7.11 -17.87 -0.71
CA ARG A 19 7.79 -18.27 0.54
C ARG A 19 7.01 -17.78 1.74
N ARG A 20 6.72 -18.67 2.70
CA ARG A 20 6.10 -18.31 3.97
C ARG A 20 7.17 -17.82 4.94
N VAL A 21 7.05 -16.57 5.36
CA VAL A 21 7.92 -15.95 6.37
C VAL A 21 7.26 -16.12 7.74
N PRO A 22 8.01 -16.46 8.81
CA PRO A 22 7.46 -16.49 10.16
C PRO A 22 7.00 -15.10 10.62
N PHE A 23 6.25 -15.05 11.71
CA PHE A 23 5.96 -13.77 12.35
C PHE A 23 7.26 -13.12 12.84
N LEU A 24 7.50 -11.87 12.46
CA LEU A 24 8.74 -11.16 12.72
C LEU A 24 8.57 -10.15 13.85
N ALA A 25 9.65 -9.88 14.58
CA ALA A 25 9.72 -8.67 15.41
C ALA A 25 9.67 -7.42 14.52
N GLN A 26 9.16 -6.31 15.05
CA GLN A 26 8.98 -5.07 14.28
C GLN A 26 10.23 -4.59 13.52
N PRO A 27 11.46 -4.61 14.09
CA PRO A 27 12.66 -4.20 13.35
C PRO A 27 12.98 -5.13 12.16
N ASP A 28 12.70 -6.42 12.28
CA ASP A 28 12.93 -7.38 11.21
C ASP A 28 11.84 -7.29 10.13
N TYR A 29 10.62 -6.93 10.52
CA TYR A 29 9.56 -6.59 9.57
C TYR A 29 9.95 -5.37 8.72
N ASP A 30 10.55 -4.33 9.30
CA ASP A 30 11.04 -3.18 8.50
C ASP A 30 12.09 -3.59 7.48
N ARG A 31 13.04 -4.43 7.89
CA ARG A 31 14.08 -4.94 6.99
C ARG A 31 13.47 -5.70 5.81
N LEU A 32 12.40 -6.46 6.06
CA LEU A 32 11.64 -7.13 4.99
C LEU A 32 10.99 -6.11 4.04
N LEU A 33 10.38 -5.05 4.57
CA LEU A 33 9.79 -3.98 3.76
C LEU A 33 10.83 -3.25 2.90
N TRP A 34 12.02 -2.97 3.45
CA TRP A 34 13.12 -2.30 2.75
C TRP A 34 13.72 -3.15 1.62
N ALA A 35 13.79 -4.47 1.84
CA ALA A 35 14.33 -5.42 0.89
C ALA A 35 13.37 -5.75 -0.27
N SER A 36 12.09 -5.43 -0.13
CA SER A 36 11.06 -5.73 -1.13
C SER A 36 10.98 -4.66 -2.21
N ASP A 37 10.67 -5.04 -3.45
CA ASP A 37 10.46 -4.10 -4.55
C ASP A 37 9.08 -3.42 -4.50
N ILE A 38 8.08 -4.10 -3.95
CA ILE A 38 6.72 -3.59 -3.70
C ILE A 38 6.14 -4.29 -2.48
N ASN A 39 5.40 -3.54 -1.65
CA ASN A 39 4.85 -4.03 -0.39
C ASN A 39 3.32 -4.04 -0.39
N PHE A 40 2.70 -5.20 -0.15
CA PHE A 40 1.26 -5.31 0.08
C PHE A 40 1.02 -5.42 1.59
N VAL A 41 0.37 -4.41 2.18
CA VAL A 41 0.26 -4.26 3.64
C VAL A 41 -1.17 -3.91 4.05
N ARG A 42 -1.49 -4.00 5.35
CA ARG A 42 -2.86 -3.77 5.84
C ARG A 42 -2.92 -3.07 7.20
N GLY A 43 -4.04 -2.41 7.47
CA GLY A 43 -4.18 -1.61 8.70
C GLY A 43 -3.27 -0.39 8.70
N GLU A 44 -3.12 0.26 9.84
CA GLU A 44 -2.48 1.59 9.91
C GLU A 44 -0.97 1.51 10.16
N ASP A 45 -0.54 0.74 11.16
CA ASP A 45 0.88 0.65 11.53
C ASP A 45 1.75 0.15 10.37
N SER A 46 1.37 -0.99 9.76
CA SER A 46 2.15 -1.55 8.65
C SER A 46 2.11 -0.68 7.39
N LEU A 47 1.07 0.13 7.19
CA LEU A 47 1.04 1.14 6.13
C LEU A 47 2.10 2.20 6.39
N VAL A 48 2.13 2.81 7.57
CA VAL A 48 3.09 3.87 7.91
C VAL A 48 4.53 3.34 7.77
N ARG A 49 4.78 2.12 8.21
CA ARG A 49 6.10 1.46 8.08
C ARG A 49 6.48 1.22 6.62
N ALA A 50 5.54 0.79 5.78
CA ALA A 50 5.77 0.60 4.35
C ALA A 50 6.00 1.92 3.60
N LEU A 51 5.34 3.00 4.01
CA LEU A 51 5.61 4.34 3.50
C LEU A 51 7.06 4.78 3.80
N TRP A 52 7.54 4.53 5.02
CA TRP A 52 8.93 4.80 5.40
C TRP A 52 9.95 3.88 4.73
N ALA A 53 9.53 2.72 4.23
CA ALA A 53 10.39 1.86 3.43
C ALA A 53 10.77 2.47 2.07
N ALA A 54 10.11 3.57 1.66
CA ALA A 54 10.38 4.26 0.40
C ALA A 54 10.28 3.33 -0.83
N ARG A 55 9.34 2.40 -0.77
CA ARG A 55 8.99 1.47 -1.86
C ARG A 55 7.52 1.66 -2.26
N PRO A 56 7.13 1.31 -3.49
CA PRO A 56 5.74 1.19 -3.88
C PRO A 56 4.98 0.34 -2.85
N VAL A 57 3.77 0.78 -2.49
CA VAL A 57 2.93 0.11 -1.49
C VAL A 57 1.52 -0.07 -2.03
N VAL A 58 0.88 -1.20 -1.73
CA VAL A 58 -0.55 -1.42 -1.92
C VAL A 58 -1.20 -1.60 -0.54
N TRP A 59 -2.05 -0.66 -0.16
CA TRP A 59 -2.75 -0.69 1.11
C TRP A 59 -4.08 -1.42 1.04
N GLN A 60 -4.24 -2.47 1.85
CA GLN A 60 -5.51 -3.14 2.09
C GLN A 60 -6.19 -2.56 3.33
N LEU A 61 -7.31 -1.85 3.11
CA LEU A 61 -8.18 -1.39 4.18
C LEU A 61 -9.01 -2.54 4.74
N TYR A 62 -9.36 -2.47 6.02
CA TYR A 62 -10.36 -3.36 6.58
C TYR A 62 -11.73 -3.06 5.96
N PRO A 63 -12.44 -4.07 5.41
CA PRO A 63 -13.81 -3.87 4.95
C PRO A 63 -14.68 -3.36 6.10
N GLN A 64 -15.42 -2.29 5.81
CA GLN A 64 -16.35 -1.65 6.75
C GLN A 64 -17.75 -1.64 6.15
N ASP A 65 -18.76 -1.64 7.02
CA ASP A 65 -20.17 -1.54 6.66
C ASP A 65 -20.43 -0.34 5.73
N GLY A 66 -21.35 -0.53 4.78
CA GLY A 66 -21.69 0.49 3.79
C GLY A 66 -20.54 0.89 2.87
N ARG A 67 -19.47 0.08 2.77
CA ARG A 67 -18.28 0.36 1.95
C ARG A 67 -17.55 1.65 2.30
N THR A 68 -17.65 2.10 3.55
CA THR A 68 -17.00 3.34 4.02
C THR A 68 -15.47 3.31 3.90
N HIS A 69 -14.86 2.13 3.84
CA HIS A 69 -13.44 1.94 3.51
C HIS A 69 -13.09 2.44 2.10
N CYS A 70 -13.94 2.26 1.09
CA CYS A 70 -13.70 2.80 -0.26
C CYS A 70 -13.63 4.34 -0.23
N ALA A 71 -14.48 4.98 0.58
CA ALA A 71 -14.47 6.44 0.73
C ALA A 71 -13.20 6.96 1.44
N LYS A 72 -12.53 6.13 2.26
CA LYS A 72 -11.23 6.47 2.88
C LYS A 72 -10.05 6.28 1.92
N LEU A 73 -10.18 5.39 0.94
CA LEU A 73 -9.12 5.09 -0.02
C LEU A 73 -8.83 6.28 -0.95
N GLU A 74 -9.86 6.95 -1.48
CA GLU A 74 -9.65 8.04 -2.45
C GLU A 74 -8.88 9.25 -1.86
N PRO A 75 -9.19 9.76 -0.65
CA PRO A 75 -8.37 10.79 -0.02
C PRO A 75 -6.92 10.38 0.21
N PHE A 76 -6.68 9.10 0.56
CA PHE A 76 -5.33 8.56 0.67
C PHE A 76 -4.61 8.58 -0.69
N LEU A 77 -5.22 8.07 -1.75
CA LEU A 77 -4.64 8.04 -3.09
C LEU A 77 -4.35 9.45 -3.63
N ALA A 78 -5.27 10.39 -3.41
CA ALA A 78 -5.07 11.79 -3.77
C ALA A 78 -3.86 12.40 -3.05
N ARG A 79 -3.72 12.13 -1.73
CA ARG A 79 -2.61 12.65 -0.92
C ARG A 79 -1.28 11.96 -1.21
N TYR A 80 -1.31 10.68 -1.59
CA TYR A 80 -0.15 9.92 -2.02
C TYR A 80 0.36 10.43 -3.38
N ARG A 81 -0.54 10.74 -4.32
CA ARG A 81 -0.18 11.34 -5.62
C ARG A 81 0.38 12.76 -5.46
N ALA A 82 -0.36 13.63 -4.78
CA ALA A 82 -0.04 15.06 -4.66
C ALA A 82 -0.05 15.48 -3.19
N PRO A 83 1.07 15.30 -2.48
CA PRO A 83 1.17 15.75 -1.10
C PRO A 83 1.18 17.28 -1.01
N ALA A 84 0.12 17.85 -0.41
CA ALA A 84 -0.09 19.31 -0.26
C ALA A 84 1.04 20.13 0.40
N ALA A 85 2.13 19.52 0.83
CA ALA A 85 3.25 20.17 1.52
C ALA A 85 4.55 20.19 0.70
N LEU A 86 4.57 19.66 -0.53
CA LEU A 86 5.80 19.48 -1.31
C LEU A 86 5.74 20.14 -2.67
N PRO A 87 6.86 20.67 -3.18
CA PRO A 87 6.96 21.05 -4.57
C PRO A 87 6.78 19.80 -5.43
N GLU A 88 5.87 19.88 -6.41
CA GLU A 88 5.56 18.78 -7.34
C GLU A 88 6.85 18.27 -8.01
N PRO A 89 7.24 17.01 -7.80
CA PRO A 89 8.34 16.43 -8.56
C PRO A 89 7.86 16.24 -10.01
N ASN A 90 8.41 17.02 -10.94
CA ASN A 90 8.19 16.81 -12.38
C ASN A 90 9.03 15.61 -12.86
N LEU A 91 8.68 14.41 -12.41
CA LEU A 91 9.33 13.16 -12.81
C LEU A 91 8.57 12.54 -14.01
N PRO A 92 9.19 12.46 -15.20
CA PRO A 92 8.53 11.94 -16.40
C PRO A 92 7.95 10.53 -16.19
N GLY A 93 6.71 10.31 -16.64
CA GLY A 93 6.06 9.00 -16.58
C GLY A 93 5.44 8.63 -15.21
N THR A 94 5.60 9.47 -14.19
CA THR A 94 5.06 9.23 -12.84
C THR A 94 3.53 9.24 -12.80
N ASP A 95 2.88 10.13 -13.58
CA ASP A 95 1.42 10.21 -13.60
C ASP A 95 0.76 8.90 -14.00
N ARG A 96 1.18 8.32 -15.13
CA ARG A 96 0.64 7.04 -15.62
C ARG A 96 0.93 5.90 -14.63
N ALA A 97 2.11 5.91 -14.02
CA ALA A 97 2.48 4.94 -13.01
C ALA A 97 1.56 5.02 -11.77
N LEU A 98 1.29 6.24 -11.29
CA LEU A 98 0.39 6.49 -10.17
C LEU A 98 -1.06 6.15 -10.49
N ASP A 99 -1.53 6.35 -11.72
CA ASP A 99 -2.85 5.92 -12.16
C ASP A 99 -2.98 4.39 -12.17
N ALA A 100 -1.94 3.68 -12.64
CA ALA A 100 -1.89 2.23 -12.58
C ALA A 100 -1.92 1.74 -11.12
N LEU A 101 -1.12 2.35 -10.24
CA LEU A 101 -1.08 2.00 -8.82
C LEU A 101 -2.42 2.30 -8.11
N ALA A 102 -3.07 3.42 -8.44
CA ALA A 102 -4.40 3.75 -7.92
C ALA A 102 -5.45 2.74 -8.39
N THR A 103 -5.39 2.34 -9.66
CA THR A 103 -6.27 1.28 -10.21
C THR A 103 -6.05 -0.04 -9.48
N LEU A 104 -4.80 -0.45 -9.25
CA LEU A 104 -4.48 -1.66 -8.49
C LEU A 104 -5.03 -1.58 -7.06
N HIS A 105 -4.85 -0.47 -6.35
CA HIS A 105 -5.41 -0.28 -5.01
C HIS A 105 -6.94 -0.43 -4.98
N ARG A 106 -7.62 0.21 -5.94
CA ARG A 106 -9.07 0.13 -6.07
C ARG A 106 -9.52 -1.30 -6.30
N CYS A 107 -8.94 -2.00 -7.27
CA CYS A 107 -9.26 -3.41 -7.52
C CYS A 107 -8.94 -4.30 -6.30
N TRP A 108 -7.80 -4.08 -5.64
CA TRP A 108 -7.36 -4.86 -4.47
C TRP A 108 -8.30 -4.69 -3.25
N ASN A 109 -8.90 -3.51 -3.08
CA ASN A 109 -9.90 -3.24 -2.04
C ASN A 109 -11.35 -3.52 -2.50
N GLY A 110 -11.53 -4.05 -3.72
CA GLY A 110 -12.86 -4.29 -4.29
C GLY A 110 -13.63 -3.02 -4.63
N CYS A 111 -12.96 -1.87 -4.78
CA CYS A 111 -13.53 -0.53 -5.06
C CYS A 111 -13.21 -0.02 -6.50
N PRO A 112 -13.46 -0.79 -7.58
CA PRO A 112 -12.96 -0.48 -8.93
C PRO A 112 -13.41 0.88 -9.49
N ASP A 113 -14.62 1.33 -9.17
CA ASP A 113 -15.18 2.59 -9.69
C ASP A 113 -14.80 3.82 -8.86
N GLY A 114 -13.96 3.66 -7.82
CA GLY A 114 -13.68 4.72 -6.83
C GLY A 114 -14.93 5.18 -6.06
N SER A 115 -16.07 4.51 -6.25
CA SER A 115 -17.35 4.89 -5.67
C SER A 115 -17.66 4.08 -4.41
N SER A 116 -18.35 4.72 -3.47
CA SER A 116 -18.98 4.05 -2.33
C SER A 116 -20.28 3.32 -2.71
N ALA A 117 -20.70 3.38 -3.99
CA ALA A 117 -21.92 2.71 -4.44
C ALA A 117 -21.73 1.18 -4.35
N PRO A 118 -22.74 0.38 -3.99
CA PRO A 118 -22.56 -1.06 -3.81
C PRO A 118 -22.16 -1.74 -5.13
N SER A 119 -20.93 -2.23 -5.21
CA SER A 119 -20.52 -3.27 -6.16
C SER A 119 -20.31 -4.53 -5.34
N ALA A 120 -20.90 -5.64 -5.80
CA ALA A 120 -20.98 -6.87 -5.03
C ALA A 120 -19.60 -7.54 -4.95
N LEU A 121 -18.88 -7.31 -3.85
CA LEU A 121 -17.72 -8.11 -3.46
C LEU A 121 -18.15 -9.57 -3.31
N ARG A 122 -17.86 -10.42 -4.30
CA ARG A 122 -17.88 -11.87 -4.10
C ARG A 122 -16.49 -12.37 -3.74
N SER A 123 -16.48 -13.46 -2.99
CA SER A 123 -15.31 -14.22 -2.56
C SER A 123 -14.39 -14.59 -3.73
N HIS A 124 -13.15 -14.10 -3.73
CA HIS A 124 -12.14 -14.39 -4.78
C HIS A 124 -11.09 -15.37 -4.28
N VAL A 125 -11.43 -16.67 -4.36
CA VAL A 125 -10.45 -17.74 -4.52
C VAL A 125 -11.11 -18.74 -5.48
N HIS A 126 -10.71 -18.69 -6.76
CA HIS A 126 -11.08 -19.55 -7.90
C HIS A 126 -12.10 -18.97 -8.90
N GLY A 127 -11.65 -18.81 -10.15
CA GLY A 127 -12.50 -18.63 -11.35
C GLY A 127 -12.32 -17.28 -12.05
N ASP A 128 -12.36 -17.31 -13.38
CA ASP A 128 -12.29 -16.16 -14.30
C ASP A 128 -13.38 -15.12 -14.02
N THR A 129 -13.15 -14.23 -13.05
CA THR A 129 -14.04 -13.11 -12.75
C THR A 129 -13.50 -11.81 -13.37
N PRO A 130 -14.38 -10.85 -13.73
CA PRO A 130 -13.96 -9.53 -14.21
C PRO A 130 -13.02 -8.78 -13.25
N GLU A 131 -13.14 -9.00 -11.93
CA GLU A 131 -12.27 -8.41 -10.92
C GLU A 131 -10.85 -8.99 -10.96
N ALA A 132 -10.71 -10.32 -11.15
CA ALA A 132 -9.40 -10.95 -11.38
C ALA A 132 -8.73 -10.41 -12.65
N THR A 133 -9.51 -10.16 -13.70
CA THR A 133 -9.03 -9.50 -14.93
C THR A 133 -8.59 -8.05 -14.68
N GLY A 134 -9.29 -7.32 -13.80
CA GLY A 134 -8.93 -5.95 -13.39
C GLY A 134 -7.59 -5.90 -12.65
N ILE A 135 -7.39 -6.79 -11.67
CA ILE A 135 -6.12 -6.89 -10.94
C ILE A 135 -4.98 -7.29 -11.89
N ALA A 136 -5.18 -8.29 -12.75
CA ALA A 136 -4.15 -8.76 -13.67
C ALA A 136 -3.68 -7.65 -14.62
N ARG A 137 -4.61 -6.87 -15.18
CA ARG A 137 -4.28 -5.74 -16.05
C ARG A 137 -3.57 -4.62 -15.29
N ALA A 138 -4.09 -4.23 -14.13
CA ALA A 138 -3.49 -3.20 -13.31
C ALA A 138 -2.07 -3.60 -12.83
N TRP A 139 -1.88 -4.89 -12.53
CA TRP A 139 -0.57 -5.43 -12.15
C TRP A 139 0.45 -5.29 -13.28
N ALA A 140 0.12 -5.66 -14.51
CA ALA A 140 1.05 -5.54 -15.64
C ALA A 140 1.51 -4.08 -15.85
N ASP A 141 0.59 -3.12 -15.73
CA ASP A 141 0.93 -1.70 -15.82
C ASP A 141 1.84 -1.26 -14.64
N VAL A 142 1.56 -1.71 -13.41
CA VAL A 142 2.38 -1.41 -12.22
C VAL A 142 3.78 -2.02 -12.33
N GLU A 143 3.88 -3.30 -12.72
CA GLU A 143 5.15 -4.02 -12.89
C GLU A 143 6.07 -3.29 -13.88
N SER A 144 5.51 -2.84 -15.01
CA SER A 144 6.24 -2.05 -16.01
C SER A 144 6.70 -0.68 -15.50
N ALA A 145 6.12 -0.20 -14.40
CA ALA A 145 6.31 1.14 -13.86
C ALA A 145 6.93 1.16 -12.45
N LEU A 146 7.54 0.06 -11.98
CA LEU A 146 8.14 0.00 -10.63
C LEU A 146 9.20 1.07 -10.38
N ALA A 147 10.01 1.42 -11.39
CA ALA A 147 11.06 2.42 -11.26
C ALA A 147 10.51 3.84 -10.95
N PRO A 148 9.60 4.43 -11.76
CA PRO A 148 9.01 5.73 -11.42
C PRO A 148 8.19 5.68 -10.13
N LEU A 149 7.51 4.57 -9.81
CA LEU A 149 6.80 4.42 -8.52
C LEU A 149 7.76 4.43 -7.33
N THR A 150 8.93 3.81 -7.47
CA THR A 150 9.96 3.80 -6.42
C THR A 150 10.53 5.21 -6.22
N ALA A 151 10.84 5.92 -7.30
CA ALA A 151 11.31 7.30 -7.22
C ALA A 151 10.28 8.23 -6.54
N HIS A 152 8.99 8.05 -6.84
CA HIS A 152 7.91 8.76 -6.17
C HIS A 152 7.85 8.43 -4.68
N ALA A 153 7.90 7.14 -4.30
CA ALA A 153 7.87 6.71 -2.91
C ALA A 153 9.06 7.26 -2.09
N GLN A 154 10.25 7.29 -2.68
CA GLN A 154 11.44 7.90 -2.08
C GLN A 154 11.26 9.40 -1.86
N HIS A 155 10.79 10.11 -2.90
CA HIS A 155 10.52 11.54 -2.79
C HIS A 155 9.54 11.86 -1.66
N LEU A 156 8.45 11.09 -1.53
CA LEU A 156 7.48 11.25 -0.44
C LEU A 156 8.12 10.99 0.94
N SER A 157 8.90 9.93 1.06
CA SER A 157 9.56 9.56 2.32
C SER A 157 10.52 10.66 2.79
N ASP A 158 11.41 11.13 1.91
CA ASP A 158 12.37 12.19 2.21
C ASP A 158 11.68 13.48 2.66
N ALA A 159 10.61 13.82 1.96
CA ALA A 159 9.79 14.96 2.26
C ALA A 159 9.06 14.89 3.59
N TRP A 160 8.49 13.73 3.94
CA TRP A 160 7.87 13.54 5.24
C TRP A 160 8.90 13.52 6.37
N ALA A 161 10.11 13.01 6.11
CA ALA A 161 11.21 13.05 7.07
C ALA A 161 11.66 14.49 7.42
N ALA A 162 11.43 15.45 6.52
CA ALA A 162 11.70 16.87 6.78
C ALA A 162 10.64 17.56 7.68
N LEU A 163 9.51 16.91 7.95
CA LEU A 163 8.47 17.44 8.83
C LEU A 163 8.69 16.97 10.28
N PRO A 164 8.31 17.79 11.28
CA PRO A 164 8.29 17.35 12.68
C PRO A 164 7.43 16.09 12.84
N ASP A 165 7.98 15.09 13.53
CA ASP A 165 7.27 13.85 13.81
C ASP A 165 6.12 14.05 14.82
N LEU A 166 5.27 13.03 14.95
CA LEU A 166 4.11 13.08 15.84
C LEU A 166 4.51 13.28 17.30
N THR A 167 5.61 12.67 17.75
CA THR A 167 6.09 12.76 19.12
C THR A 167 6.57 14.18 19.43
N GLU A 168 7.30 14.81 18.52
CA GLU A 168 7.74 16.20 18.65
C GLU A 168 6.54 17.16 18.72
N ARG A 169 5.55 16.96 17.83
CA ARG A 169 4.31 17.77 17.81
C ARG A 169 3.50 17.60 19.09
N LEU A 170 3.37 16.37 19.58
CA LEU A 170 2.66 16.07 20.82
C LEU A 170 3.37 16.69 22.03
N ALA A 171 4.70 16.58 22.09
CA ALA A 171 5.49 17.19 23.16
C ALA A 171 5.36 18.73 23.14
N ARG A 172 5.32 19.35 21.95
CA ARG A 172 5.08 20.78 21.78
C ARG A 172 3.69 21.18 22.28
N PHE A 173 2.66 20.47 21.85
CA PHE A 173 1.28 20.70 22.29
C PHE A 173 1.15 20.65 23.81
N CYS A 174 1.71 19.61 24.45
CA CYS A 174 1.69 19.47 25.91
C CYS A 174 2.39 20.65 26.61
N ARG A 175 3.53 21.12 26.09
CA ARG A 175 4.25 22.28 26.67
C ARG A 175 3.48 23.60 26.56
N GLU A 176 2.68 23.76 25.51
CA GLU A 176 1.96 25.01 25.22
C GLU A 176 0.56 25.08 25.87
N LYS A 177 -0.11 23.94 26.05
CA LYS A 177 -1.51 23.87 26.50
C LYS A 177 -1.70 23.37 27.93
N LEU A 178 -0.69 22.75 28.54
CA LEU A 178 -0.74 22.27 29.92
C LEU A 178 0.05 23.16 30.91
N LYS A 179 0.49 24.33 30.45
CA LYS A 179 0.95 25.43 31.31
C LYS A 179 -0.19 26.43 31.49
#